data_AF-M1AM62-F1
#
_entry.id   AF-M1AM62-F1
#
_cell.length_a   1.000
_cell.length_b   1.000
_cell.length_c   1.000
_cell.angle_alpha   90.00
_cell.angle_beta   90.00
_cell.angle_gamma   90.00
#
_symmetry.space_group_name_H-M   'P 1'
#
loop_
_entity.id
_entity.type
_entity.pdbx_description
1 polymer ?
#
loop_
_entity_poly.entity_id
_entity_poly.type
_entity_poly.pdbx_seq_one_letter_code
_entity_poly.pdbx_strand_id
1 'polypeptide(L)' 'MFHNPEDVRWFKPVEVWSKCGRRGRIKEPVGTHGAMKCILNGVLQQHDTLCMSLFKRTYPRWPEKWFPMTDA' A
#
# COMPACT_ATOMS: atom_id res chain seq x y z
N MET A 1 -7.93 0.65 7.32
CA MET A 1 -6.84 0.19 6.44
C MET A 1 -6.74 -1.33 6.49
N PHE A 2 -6.70 -1.94 7.67
CA PHE A 2 -6.77 -3.40 7.87
C PHE A 2 -8.00 -3.79 8.67
N HIS A 3 -8.30 -5.10 8.71
CA HIS A 3 -9.38 -5.67 9.51
C HIS A 3 -8.88 -6.65 10.59
N ASN A 4 -7.67 -7.22 10.44
CA ASN A 4 -7.07 -8.12 11.42
C ASN A 4 -5.73 -7.57 11.95
N PRO A 5 -5.35 -7.85 13.21
CA PRO A 5 -4.07 -7.41 13.77
C PRO A 5 -2.87 -8.14 13.12
N GLU A 6 -3.08 -9.32 12.53
CA GLU A 6 -2.05 -10.06 11.82
C GLU A 6 -1.62 -9.35 10.53
N ASP A 7 -2.58 -8.81 9.78
CA ASP A 7 -2.30 -8.02 8.59
C ASP A 7 -1.45 -6.79 8.93
N VAL A 8 -1.77 -6.10 10.03
CA VAL A 8 -1.00 -4.95 10.52
C VAL A 8 0.45 -5.35 10.82
N ARG A 9 0.68 -6.54 11.41
CA ARG A 9 2.04 -7.04 11.69
C ARG A 9 2.78 -7.42 10.41
N TRP A 10 2.09 -8.07 9.47
CA TRP A 10 2.64 -8.46 8.18
C TRP A 10 3.13 -7.26 7.38
N PHE A 11 2.31 -6.22 7.28
CA PHE A 11 2.63 -5.00 6.53
C PHE A 11 3.41 -3.95 7.35
N LYS A 12 3.82 -4.27 8.58
CA LYS A 12 4.59 -3.36 9.44
C LYS A 12 5.88 -2.78 8.80
N PRO A 13 6.63 -3.53 7.97
CA PRO A 13 7.83 -2.98 7.32
C PRO A 13 7.53 -1.93 6.23
N VAL A 14 6.29 -1.86 5.73
CA VAL A 14 5.92 -0.92 4.67
C VAL A 14 5.81 0.49 5.24
N GLU A 15 6.43 1.44 4.54
CA GLU A 15 6.31 2.85 4.88
C GLU A 15 4.87 3.35 4.62
N VAL A 16 4.34 4.13 5.55
CA VAL A 16 3.06 4.82 5.41
C VAL A 16 3.30 6.30 5.17
N TRP A 17 2.45 6.90 4.35
CA TRP A 17 2.52 8.32 4.03
C TRP A 17 1.12 8.93 4.05
N SER A 18 1.02 10.24 4.19
CA SER A 18 -0.25 10.96 4.18
C SER A 18 -0.37 11.84 2.95
N LYS A 19 -1.61 12.10 2.51
CA LYS A 19 -1.86 12.96 1.34
C LYS A 19 -1.32 14.38 1.54
N CYS A 20 -1.24 14.87 2.78
CA CYS A 20 -0.63 16.16 3.10
C CYS A 20 0.90 16.09 3.32
N GLY A 21 1.58 15.02 2.87
CA GLY A 21 3.04 14.95 2.80
C GLY A 21 3.75 14.47 4.07
N ARG A 22 3.03 13.92 5.05
CA ARG A 22 3.66 13.27 6.21
C ARG A 22 4.10 11.86 5.87
N ARG A 23 5.17 11.38 6.50
CA ARG A 23 5.76 10.05 6.28
C ARG A 23 6.06 9.38 7.60
N GLY A 24 6.02 8.05 7.63
CA GLY A 24 6.32 7.29 8.83
C GLY A 24 6.11 5.79 8.69
N ARG A 25 5.94 5.11 9.83
CA ARG A 25 5.85 3.65 9.88
C ARG A 25 4.85 3.17 10.92
N ILE A 26 4.40 1.94 10.74
CA ILE A 26 3.55 1.23 11.71
C ILE A 26 4.41 0.84 12.93
N LYS A 27 3.92 1.16 14.14
CA LYS A 27 4.54 0.77 15.41
C LYS A 27 4.02 -0.60 15.86
N GLU A 28 2.71 -0.71 16.01
CA GLU A 28 2.04 -1.89 16.58
C GLU A 28 0.54 -1.93 16.22
N PRO A 29 -0.08 -3.13 16.13
CA PRO A 29 -1.52 -3.26 16.07
C PRO A 29 -2.16 -2.85 17.40
N VAL A 30 -3.40 -2.35 17.33
CA VAL A 30 -4.21 -1.95 18.48
C VAL A 30 -5.53 -2.71 18.44
N GLY A 31 -5.85 -3.45 19.50
CA GLY A 31 -7.08 -4.24 19.57
C GLY A 31 -7.12 -5.41 18.58
N THR A 32 -8.33 -5.82 18.23
CA THR A 32 -8.63 -7.04 17.45
C THR A 32 -9.12 -6.78 16.03
N HIS A 33 -9.47 -5.54 15.68
CA HIS A 33 -10.14 -5.18 14.42
C HIS A 33 -9.22 -4.50 13.40
N GLY A 34 -7.91 -4.74 13.47
CA GLY A 34 -6.95 -4.21 12.48
C GLY A 34 -6.65 -2.71 12.62
N ALA A 35 -7.01 -2.09 13.74
CA ALA A 35 -6.53 -0.75 14.06
C ALA A 35 -5.00 -0.79 14.31
N MET A 36 -4.33 0.32 14.00
CA MET A 36 -2.87 0.39 14.07
C MET A 36 -2.41 1.72 14.66
N LYS A 37 -1.31 1.68 15.40
CA LYS A 37 -0.60 2.86 15.87
C LYS A 37 0.60 3.13 14.96
N CYS A 38 0.72 4.36 14.46
CA CYS A 38 1.82 4.76 13.59
C CYS A 38 2.65 5.87 14.24
N ILE A 39 3.92 5.95 13.84
CA ILE A 39 4.81 7.06 14.17
C ILE A 39 5.08 7.81 12.87
N LEU A 40 4.78 9.11 12.86
CA LEU A 40 4.96 9.99 11.71
C LEU A 40 5.99 11.09 12.04
N ASN A 41 6.56 11.69 11.00
CA ASN A 41 7.50 12.81 11.09
C ASN A 41 6.86 14.15 11.52
N GLY A 42 5.55 14.19 11.78
CA GLY A 42 4.85 15.36 12.25
C GLY A 42 3.41 15.07 12.64
N VAL A 43 2.70 16.09 13.10
CA VAL A 43 1.30 15.98 13.52
C VAL A 43 0.40 15.78 12.29
N LEU A 44 -0.45 14.76 12.37
CA LEU A 44 -1.47 14.48 11.38
C LEU A 44 -2.71 15.34 11.65
N GLN A 45 -3.26 15.95 10.61
CA GLN A 45 -4.53 16.67 10.71
C GLN A 45 -5.70 15.69 10.57
N GLN A 46 -6.85 15.99 11.17
CA GLN A 46 -8.00 15.07 11.17
C GLN A 46 -8.57 14.79 9.77
N HIS A 47 -8.43 15.74 8.84
CA HIS A 47 -8.87 15.59 7.44
C HIS A 47 -7.84 14.85 6.57
N ASP A 48 -6.64 14.58 7.09
CA ASP A 48 -5.58 13.94 6.32
C ASP A 48 -5.85 12.42 6.22
N THR A 49 -5.43 11.84 5.11
CA THR A 49 -5.63 10.41 4.83
C THR A 49 -4.30 9.70 4.80
N LEU A 50 -4.15 8.67 5.63
CA LEU A 50 -3.00 7.76 5.57
C LEU A 50 -3.15 6.77 4.41
N CYS A 51 -2.07 6.60 3.67
CA CYS A 51 -1.94 5.75 2.51
C CYS A 51 -0.71 4.85 2.65
N MET A 52 -0.74 3.75 1.90
CA MET A 52 0.34 2.78 1.80
C MET A 52 0.46 2.39 0.33
N SER A 53 1.68 2.40 -0.20
CA SER A 53 1.95 2.06 -1.60
C SER A 53 2.52 0.66 -1.68
N LEU A 54 1.82 -0.22 -2.39
CA LEU A 54 2.24 -1.61 -2.63
C LEU A 54 2.46 -1.81 -4.13
N PHE A 55 3.51 -2.53 -4.49
CA PHE A 55 3.89 -2.76 -5.87
C PHE A 55 3.92 -4.25 -6.15
N LYS A 56 3.40 -4.65 -7.32
CA LYS A 56 3.50 -6.00 -7.86
C LYS A 56 4.03 -5.89 -9.28
N ARG A 57 5.03 -6.70 -9.62
CA ARG A 57 5.53 -6.77 -11.00
C ARG A 57 4.47 -7.44 -11.88
N THR A 58 4.08 -6.76 -12.95
CA THR A 58 3.12 -7.26 -13.94
C THR A 58 3.85 -7.50 -15.24
N TYR A 59 3.86 -8.75 -15.70
CA TYR A 59 4.40 -9.10 -17.02
C TYR A 59 3.32 -8.90 -18.09
N PRO A 60 3.70 -8.50 -19.31
CA PRO A 60 2.75 -8.46 -20.41
C PRO A 60 2.19 -9.86 -20.64
N ARG A 61 0.92 -9.92 -21.06
CA ARG A 61 0.38 -11.18 -21.57
C ARG A 61 1.11 -11.53 -22.85
N TRP A 62 1.33 -12.82 -23.07
CA TRP A 62 1.92 -13.26 -24.32
C TRP A 62 1.00 -12.88 -25.49
N PRO A 63 1.51 -12.28 -26.57
CA PRO A 63 0.68 -11.93 -27.71
C PRO A 63 0.21 -13.20 -28.42
N GLU A 64 -1.10 -13.29 -28.71
CA GLU A 64 -1.66 -14.40 -29.52
C GLU A 64 -1.28 -14.29 -31.00
N LYS A 65 -1.10 -13.05 -31.49
CA LYS A 65 -0.67 -12.76 -32.85
C LYS A 65 0.59 -11.91 -32.81
N TRP A 66 1.58 -12.37 -33.55
CA TRP A 66 2.76 -11.58 -33.86
C TRP A 66 2.39 -10.65 -35.02
N PHE A 67 3.10 -9.51 -35.14
CA PHE A 67 2.92 -8.45 -36.14
C PHE A 67 2.53 -8.96 -37.56
N PRO A 68 1.84 -8.12 -38.36
CA PRO A 68 0.74 -8.53 -39.23
C PRO A 68 1.15 -9.60 -40.25
N MET A 69 0.30 -10.61 -40.42
CA MET A 69 0.28 -11.35 -41.69
C MET A 69 -0.11 -10.34 -42.75
N THR A 70 0.85 -9.99 -43.60
CA THR A 70 0.54 -9.44 -44.93
C THR A 70 -0.32 -10.47 -45.63
N ASP A 71 -1.62 -10.20 -45.74
CA ASP A 71 -2.48 -10.91 -46.68
C ASP A 71 -1.96 -10.58 -48.09
N ALA A 72 -1.32 -11.57 -48.72
CA ALA A 72 -0.89 -11.55 -50.11
C ALA A 72 -1.97 -12.20 -50.99
#